data_AF-A0A0L0WAE5-F1
#
_entry.id   AF-A0A0L0WAE5-F1
#
_cell.length_a   1.000
_cell.length_b   1.000
_cell.length_c   1.000
_cell.angle_alpha   90.00
_cell.angle_beta   90.00
_cell.angle_gamma   90.00
#
_symmetry.space_group_name_H-M   'P 1'
#
loop_
_entity.id
_entity.type
_entity.pdbx_description
1 polymer ?
#
loop_
_entity_poly.entity_id
_entity_poly.type
_entity_poly.pdbx_seq_one_letter_code
_entity_poly.pdbx_strand_id
1 'polypeptide(L)'
;MKKNINSKILDLIVALGIILTLISLLGTPLVLTAFFKTQLLDPEIYHSLVVDITACIYICAVPYLIALFKLKRLCKLVVKNNPFSIEVPKSLKIISTCAFSEVILFNGCLAYLYYLQNIYLYALTVVPAIIVTFVSIFIGFLGLVLAQLFEKAIAIKEENDKTI
;
A
#
# COMPACT_ATOMS: atom_id res chain seq x y z
N MET A 1 -27.29 0.27 -22.58
CA MET A 1 -26.32 0.52 -21.48
C MET A 1 -24.97 -0.07 -21.84
N LYS A 2 -24.02 0.72 -22.37
CA LYS A 2 -22.65 0.25 -22.62
C LYS A 2 -21.97 -0.03 -21.29
N LYS A 3 -21.78 -1.31 -20.96
CA LYS A 3 -20.99 -1.77 -19.82
C LYS A 3 -19.56 -1.25 -20.02
N ASN A 4 -19.17 -0.21 -19.29
CA ASN A 4 -17.97 0.57 -19.58
C ASN A 4 -16.72 -0.31 -19.32
N ILE A 5 -16.09 -0.83 -20.38
CA ILE A 5 -15.02 -1.84 -20.34
C ILE A 5 -13.88 -1.41 -19.39
N ASN A 6 -13.54 -0.12 -19.39
CA ASN A 6 -12.50 0.48 -18.54
C ASN A 6 -12.74 0.24 -17.04
N SER A 7 -14.01 0.26 -16.62
CA SER A 7 -14.39 0.15 -15.22
C SER A 7 -14.21 -1.28 -14.67
N LYS A 8 -14.42 -2.30 -15.53
CA LYS A 8 -14.14 -3.70 -15.21
C LYS A 8 -12.66 -4.00 -15.17
N ILE A 9 -11.90 -3.43 -16.12
CA ILE A 9 -10.44 -3.59 -16.18
C ILE A 9 -9.82 -3.05 -14.88
N LEU A 10 -10.27 -1.88 -14.41
CA LEU A 10 -9.75 -1.30 -13.18
C LEU A 10 -10.05 -2.15 -11.94
N ASP A 11 -11.29 -2.65 -11.78
CA ASP A 11 -11.63 -3.54 -10.65
C ASP A 11 -10.86 -4.87 -10.70
N LEU A 12 -10.63 -5.42 -11.91
CA LEU A 12 -9.83 -6.61 -12.11
C LEU A 12 -8.36 -6.39 -11.72
N ILE A 13 -7.75 -5.29 -12.17
CA ILE A 13 -6.36 -4.95 -11.84
C ILE A 13 -6.18 -4.84 -10.32
N VAL A 14 -7.08 -4.15 -9.63
CA VAL A 14 -6.99 -4.00 -8.17
C VAL A 14 -7.23 -5.34 -7.45
N ALA A 15 -8.17 -6.16 -7.93
CA ALA A 15 -8.39 -7.49 -7.38
C ALA A 15 -7.17 -8.40 -7.54
N LEU A 16 -6.53 -8.38 -8.72
CA LEU A 16 -5.28 -9.08 -8.98
C LEU A 16 -4.17 -8.58 -8.05
N GLY A 17 -4.05 -7.26 -7.86
CA GLY A 17 -3.11 -6.67 -6.91
C GLY A 17 -3.26 -7.26 -5.51
N ILE A 18 -4.48 -7.27 -4.96
CA ILE A 18 -4.77 -7.84 -3.63
C ILE A 18 -4.40 -9.32 -3.57
N ILE A 19 -4.78 -10.12 -4.57
CA ILE A 19 -4.50 -11.57 -4.61
C ILE A 19 -2.98 -11.81 -4.64
N LEU A 20 -2.26 -11.10 -5.50
CA LEU A 20 -0.80 -11.20 -5.61
C LEU A 20 -0.13 -10.83 -4.29
N THR A 21 -0.59 -9.77 -3.62
CA THR A 21 -0.06 -9.41 -2.30
C THR A 21 -0.27 -10.51 -1.27
N LEU A 22 -1.47 -11.07 -1.17
CA LEU A 22 -1.76 -12.13 -0.21
C LEU A 22 -0.92 -13.39 -0.48
N ILE A 23 -0.75 -13.78 -1.74
CA ILE A 23 0.10 -14.91 -2.12
C ILE A 23 1.56 -14.63 -1.74
N SER A 24 2.07 -13.44 -2.02
CA SER A 24 3.43 -13.03 -1.65
C SER A 24 3.66 -13.03 -0.13
N LEU A 25 2.65 -12.64 0.66
CA LEU A 25 2.71 -12.68 2.12
C LEU A 25 2.72 -14.11 2.66
N LEU A 26 1.93 -15.01 2.07
CA LEU A 26 1.96 -16.42 2.46
C LEU A 26 3.28 -17.10 2.06
N GLY A 27 3.86 -16.70 0.92
CA GLY A 27 5.12 -17.26 0.42
C GLY A 27 6.37 -16.71 1.11
N THR A 28 6.31 -15.57 1.79
CA THR A 28 7.50 -14.88 2.31
C THR A 28 8.28 -15.70 3.33
N PRO A 29 7.65 -16.31 4.36
CA PRO A 29 8.38 -17.15 5.31
C PRO A 29 9.08 -18.34 4.64
N LEU A 30 8.44 -18.95 3.65
CA LEU A 30 8.98 -20.10 2.92
C LEU A 30 10.19 -19.71 2.07
N VAL A 31 10.08 -18.61 1.33
CA VAL A 31 11.16 -18.09 0.48
C VAL A 31 12.35 -17.63 1.31
N LEU A 32 12.11 -16.89 2.41
CA LEU A 32 13.16 -16.44 3.31
C LEU A 32 13.88 -17.63 3.97
N THR A 33 13.14 -18.63 4.44
CA THR A 33 13.73 -19.84 5.04
C THR A 33 14.60 -20.58 4.03
N ALA A 34 14.13 -20.77 2.79
CA ALA A 34 14.92 -21.41 1.75
C ALA A 34 16.19 -20.62 1.42
N PHE A 35 16.08 -19.29 1.29
CA PHE A 35 17.21 -18.42 0.98
C PHE A 35 18.30 -18.48 2.05
N PHE A 36 17.95 -18.26 3.32
CA PHE A 36 18.96 -18.26 4.39
C PHE A 36 19.53 -19.66 4.67
N LYS A 37 18.72 -20.72 4.50
CA LYS A 37 19.22 -22.10 4.61
C LYS A 37 20.30 -22.39 3.56
N THR A 38 20.18 -21.86 2.34
CA THR A 38 21.22 -22.03 1.30
C THR A 38 22.52 -21.29 1.60
N GLN A 39 22.48 -20.27 2.46
CA GLN A 39 23.67 -19.51 2.86
C GLN A 39 24.46 -20.17 3.99
N LEU A 40 24.09 -21.39 4.41
CA LEU A 40 24.78 -22.18 5.45
C LEU A 40 24.89 -21.43 6.80
N LEU A 41 23.92 -20.59 7.11
CA LEU A 41 23.81 -19.95 8.42
C LEU A 41 23.40 -20.99 9.47
N ASP A 42 23.87 -20.81 10.71
CA ASP A 42 23.47 -21.66 11.82
C ASP A 42 21.93 -21.65 12.00
N PRO A 43 21.32 -22.81 12.32
CA PRO A 43 19.87 -22.92 12.45
C PRO A 43 19.21 -21.88 13.34
N GLU A 44 19.78 -21.63 14.52
CA GLU A 44 19.25 -20.65 15.46
C GLU A 44 19.30 -19.22 14.90
N ILE A 45 20.37 -18.88 14.20
CA ILE A 45 20.60 -17.55 13.62
C ILE A 45 19.59 -17.29 12.50
N TYR A 46 19.48 -18.20 11.51
CA TYR A 46 18.57 -17.94 10.40
C TYR A 46 17.10 -17.99 10.83
N HIS A 47 16.74 -18.82 11.81
CA HIS A 47 15.37 -18.85 12.32
C HIS A 47 14.96 -17.50 12.93
N SER A 48 15.83 -16.88 13.73
CA SER A 48 15.57 -15.53 14.28
C SER A 48 15.43 -14.50 13.16
N LEU A 49 16.36 -14.48 12.21
CA LEU A 49 16.34 -13.52 11.09
C LEU A 49 15.08 -13.65 10.22
N VAL A 50 14.64 -14.89 9.93
CA VAL A 50 13.41 -15.12 9.17
C VAL A 50 12.20 -14.56 9.90
N VAL A 51 12.12 -14.76 11.22
CA VAL A 51 11.01 -14.24 12.05
C VAL A 51 11.01 -12.71 12.05
N ASP A 52 12.16 -12.08 12.30
CA ASP A 52 12.29 -10.62 12.33
C ASP A 52 11.94 -9.98 10.98
N ILE A 53 12.51 -10.49 9.88
CA ILE A 53 12.24 -9.95 8.54
C ILE A 53 10.78 -10.17 8.15
N THR A 54 10.21 -11.34 8.44
CA THR A 54 8.79 -11.62 8.17
C THR A 54 7.89 -10.67 8.96
N ALA A 55 8.20 -10.42 10.23
CA ALA A 55 7.44 -9.49 11.06
C ALA A 55 7.47 -8.07 10.47
N CYS A 56 8.64 -7.58 10.06
CA CYS A 56 8.78 -6.29 9.38
C CYS A 56 7.94 -6.21 8.09
N ILE A 57 7.98 -7.24 7.25
CA ILE A 57 7.18 -7.30 6.01
C ILE A 57 5.69 -7.25 6.33
N TYR A 58 5.23 -8.01 7.34
CA TYR A 58 3.82 -8.07 7.70
C TYR A 58 3.33 -6.75 8.29
N ILE A 59 4.16 -6.06 9.09
CA ILE A 59 3.85 -4.72 9.61
C ILE A 59 3.65 -3.73 8.46
N CYS A 60 4.53 -3.71 7.46
CA CYS A 60 4.38 -2.85 6.29
C CYS A 60 3.18 -3.27 5.43
N ALA A 61 2.88 -4.57 5.33
CA ALA A 61 1.79 -5.05 4.49
C ALA A 61 0.39 -4.57 4.93
N VAL A 62 0.20 -4.26 6.21
CA VAL A 62 -1.10 -3.83 6.76
C VAL A 62 -1.61 -2.54 6.11
N PRO A 63 -0.93 -1.38 6.20
CA PRO A 63 -1.39 -0.14 5.56
C PRO A 63 -1.49 -0.28 4.04
N TYR A 64 -0.59 -1.01 3.40
CA TYR A 64 -0.67 -1.29 1.96
C TYR A 64 -1.96 -2.03 1.57
N LEU A 65 -2.32 -3.11 2.28
CA LEU A 65 -3.56 -3.84 2.03
C LEU A 65 -4.80 -2.95 2.28
N ILE A 66 -4.81 -2.16 3.35
CA ILE A 66 -5.88 -1.19 3.63
C ILE A 66 -6.04 -0.23 2.45
N ALA A 67 -4.94 0.31 1.93
CA ALA A 67 -4.95 1.21 0.77
C ALA A 67 -5.54 0.52 -0.47
N LEU A 68 -5.15 -0.73 -0.76
CA LEU A 68 -5.70 -1.51 -1.87
C LEU A 68 -7.22 -1.75 -1.75
N PHE A 69 -7.71 -2.07 -0.56
CA PHE A 69 -9.16 -2.23 -0.35
C PHE A 69 -9.93 -0.92 -0.53
N LYS A 70 -9.36 0.22 -0.10
CA LYS A 70 -9.94 1.54 -0.35
C LYS A 70 -9.90 1.91 -1.82
N LEU A 71 -8.82 1.59 -2.53
CA LEU A 71 -8.72 1.76 -3.97
C LEU A 71 -9.80 0.94 -4.69
N LYS A 72 -10.00 -0.33 -4.32
CA LYS A 72 -11.07 -1.17 -4.88
C LYS A 72 -12.45 -0.54 -4.70
N ARG A 73 -12.69 0.05 -3.52
CA ARG A 73 -13.94 0.76 -3.25
C ARG A 73 -14.10 2.00 -4.14
N LEU A 74 -13.04 2.77 -4.35
CA LEU A 74 -13.04 3.91 -5.29
C LEU A 74 -13.39 3.47 -6.72
N CYS A 75 -12.76 2.40 -7.20
CA CYS A 75 -13.05 1.86 -8.54
C CYS A 75 -14.53 1.53 -8.70
N LYS A 76 -15.15 0.91 -7.68
CA LYS A 76 -16.59 0.60 -7.68
C LYS A 76 -17.49 1.84 -7.66
N LEU A 77 -17.09 2.92 -6.99
CA LEU A 77 -17.85 4.17 -6.96
C LEU A 77 -17.87 4.86 -8.33
N VAL A 78 -16.74 4.83 -9.04
CA VAL A 78 -16.64 5.31 -10.43
C VAL A 78 -17.55 4.52 -11.35
N VAL A 79 -17.58 3.17 -11.21
CA VAL A 79 -18.45 2.30 -12.02
C VAL A 79 -19.94 2.60 -11.79
N LYS A 80 -20.31 2.94 -10.54
CA LYS A 80 -21.72 3.19 -10.15
C LYS A 80 -22.24 4.58 -10.58
N ASN A 81 -21.49 5.35 -11.38
CA ASN A 81 -21.84 6.72 -11.80
C ASN A 81 -22.11 7.68 -10.63
N ASN A 82 -21.53 7.43 -9.45
CA ASN A 82 -21.57 8.34 -8.30
C ASN A 82 -20.17 8.91 -7.99
N PRO A 83 -19.52 9.61 -8.94
CA PRO A 83 -18.16 10.14 -8.74
C PRO A 83 -18.12 11.28 -7.71
N PHE A 84 -19.23 11.96 -7.47
CA PHE A 84 -19.36 13.04 -6.47
C PHE A 84 -19.89 12.53 -5.13
N SER A 85 -19.61 11.27 -4.79
CA SER A 85 -19.93 10.75 -3.46
C SER A 85 -18.90 11.23 -2.43
N ILE A 86 -19.37 11.62 -1.25
CA ILE A 86 -18.54 11.95 -0.08
C ILE A 86 -17.58 10.80 0.29
N GLU A 87 -17.88 9.57 -0.12
CA GLU A 87 -17.01 8.40 0.11
C GLU A 87 -15.73 8.41 -0.74
N VAL A 88 -15.69 9.18 -1.84
CA VAL A 88 -14.51 9.32 -2.70
C VAL A 88 -13.37 10.04 -1.96
N PRO A 89 -13.54 11.31 -1.50
CA PRO A 89 -12.47 12.00 -0.79
C PRO A 89 -12.08 11.32 0.52
N LYS A 90 -13.03 10.69 1.24
CA LYS A 90 -12.73 9.86 2.42
C LYS A 90 -11.78 8.71 2.09
N SER A 91 -12.05 7.97 1.01
CA SER A 91 -11.21 6.85 0.61
C SER A 91 -9.82 7.32 0.17
N LEU A 92 -9.73 8.44 -0.55
CA LEU A 92 -8.47 9.07 -0.95
C LEU A 92 -7.63 9.53 0.25
N LYS A 93 -8.26 10.14 1.28
CA LYS A 93 -7.58 10.49 2.53
C LYS A 93 -7.00 9.26 3.23
N ILE A 94 -7.75 8.16 3.30
CA ILE A 94 -7.25 6.93 3.92
C ILE A 94 -6.07 6.35 3.13
N ILE A 95 -6.14 6.32 1.80
CA ILE A 95 -5.03 5.88 0.94
C ILE A 95 -3.79 6.75 1.19
N SER A 96 -3.98 8.07 1.25
CA SER A 96 -2.92 9.03 1.53
C SER A 96 -2.26 8.79 2.89
N THR A 97 -3.05 8.61 3.95
CA THR A 97 -2.54 8.30 5.28
C THR A 97 -1.79 6.97 5.32
N CYS A 98 -2.31 5.93 4.64
CA CYS A 98 -1.62 4.65 4.52
C CYS A 98 -0.26 4.81 3.82
N ALA A 99 -0.20 5.58 2.73
CA ALA A 99 1.04 5.86 2.03
C ALA A 99 2.04 6.62 2.92
N PHE A 100 1.63 7.64 3.67
CA PHE A 100 2.54 8.31 4.60
C PHE A 100 3.01 7.38 5.74
N SER A 101 2.16 6.47 6.21
CA SER A 101 2.56 5.50 7.23
C SER A 101 3.65 4.54 6.74
N GLU A 102 3.67 4.18 5.46
CA GLU A 102 4.72 3.34 4.86
C GLU A 102 6.11 3.98 4.98
N VAL A 103 6.20 5.31 4.89
CA VAL A 103 7.49 6.01 5.08
C VAL A 103 8.05 5.70 6.47
N ILE A 104 7.22 5.77 7.50
CA ILE A 104 7.65 5.55 8.88
C ILE A 104 7.92 4.07 9.12
N LEU A 105 7.00 3.19 8.70
CA LEU A 105 7.07 1.76 8.96
C LEU A 105 8.23 1.11 8.20
N PHE A 106 8.40 1.41 6.91
CA PHE A 106 9.45 0.82 6.10
C PHE A 106 10.84 1.24 6.59
N ASN A 107 11.06 2.54 6.81
CA ASN A 107 12.35 3.02 7.32
C ASN A 107 12.59 2.57 8.77
N GLY A 108 11.55 2.50 9.60
CA GLY A 108 11.63 1.97 10.97
C GLY A 108 12.01 0.50 11.00
N CYS A 109 11.40 -0.32 10.15
CA CYS A 109 11.76 -1.73 9.98
C CYS A 109 13.20 -1.88 9.48
N LEU A 110 13.62 -1.05 8.53
CA LEU A 110 14.99 -1.09 8.02
C LEU A 110 16.02 -0.68 9.08
N ALA A 111 15.73 0.37 9.85
CA ALA A 111 16.56 0.79 10.97
C ALA A 111 16.64 -0.30 12.04
N TYR A 112 15.52 -0.96 12.37
CA TYR A 112 15.47 -2.11 13.29
C TYR A 112 16.41 -3.23 12.81
N LEU A 113 16.27 -3.67 11.55
CA LEU A 113 17.10 -4.73 10.98
C LEU A 113 18.59 -4.34 10.90
N TYR A 114 18.89 -3.07 10.63
CA TYR A 114 20.26 -2.59 10.56
C TYR A 114 20.94 -2.54 11.93
N TYR A 115 20.31 -1.89 12.92
CA TYR A 115 20.92 -1.63 14.23
C TYR A 115 20.86 -2.82 15.17
N LEU A 116 19.78 -3.62 15.13
CA LEU A 116 19.57 -4.70 16.10
C LEU A 116 19.98 -6.06 15.55
N GLN A 117 19.90 -6.27 14.24
CA GLN A 117 20.27 -7.54 13.59
C GLN A 117 21.61 -7.47 12.83
N ASN A 118 22.31 -6.33 12.85
CA ASN A 118 23.59 -6.09 12.14
C ASN A 118 23.55 -6.49 10.65
N ILE A 119 22.39 -6.38 10.00
CA ILE A 119 22.21 -6.74 8.59
C ILE A 119 22.68 -5.59 7.71
N TYR A 120 23.92 -5.67 7.24
CA TYR A 120 24.50 -4.70 6.29
C TYR A 120 24.41 -5.21 4.85
N LEU A 121 23.28 -4.96 4.20
CA LEU A 121 23.09 -5.27 2.78
C LEU A 121 22.89 -3.98 1.98
N TYR A 122 23.91 -3.12 1.93
CA TYR A 122 23.87 -1.75 1.37
C TYR A 122 23.00 -1.58 0.11
N ALA A 123 23.27 -2.33 -0.95
CA ALA A 123 22.52 -2.21 -2.19
C ALA A 123 21.07 -2.74 -2.07
N LEU A 124 20.86 -3.77 -1.24
CA LEU A 124 19.57 -4.44 -1.05
C LEU A 124 18.66 -3.70 -0.06
N THR A 125 19.20 -2.80 0.78
CA THR A 125 18.44 -2.09 1.82
C THR A 125 18.29 -0.59 1.54
N VAL A 126 19.37 0.10 1.14
CA VAL A 126 19.34 1.57 0.97
C VAL A 126 18.55 1.99 -0.25
N VAL A 127 18.72 1.30 -1.39
CA VAL A 127 18.02 1.65 -2.63
C VAL A 127 16.50 1.49 -2.47
N PRO A 128 15.97 0.37 -1.94
CA PRO A 128 14.55 0.25 -1.65
C PRO A 128 14.04 1.31 -0.67
N ALA A 129 14.82 1.68 0.35
CA ALA A 129 14.42 2.74 1.29
C ALA A 129 14.13 4.06 0.60
N ILE A 130 15.00 4.47 -0.32
CA ILE A 130 14.83 5.71 -1.08
C ILE A 130 13.60 5.62 -1.99
N ILE A 131 13.47 4.52 -2.74
CA ILE A 131 12.37 4.33 -3.70
C ILE A 131 11.03 4.27 -2.99
N VAL A 132 10.89 3.43 -1.96
CA VAL A 132 9.64 3.26 -1.21
C VAL A 132 9.26 4.57 -0.55
N THR A 133 10.21 5.29 0.06
CA THR A 133 9.95 6.59 0.67
C THR A 133 9.44 7.60 -0.35
N PHE A 134 10.13 7.74 -1.48
CA PHE A 134 9.76 8.71 -2.51
C PHE A 134 8.39 8.42 -3.11
N VAL A 135 8.12 7.16 -3.47
CA VAL A 135 6.84 6.73 -4.04
C VAL A 135 5.71 6.93 -3.02
N SER A 136 5.94 6.57 -1.76
CA SER A 136 4.94 6.70 -0.69
C SER A 136 4.59 8.14 -0.41
N ILE A 137 5.58 9.04 -0.37
CA ILE A 137 5.35 10.48 -0.25
C ILE A 137 4.56 11.01 -1.45
N PHE A 138 4.94 10.62 -2.68
CA PHE A 138 4.26 11.07 -3.89
C PHE A 138 2.79 10.62 -3.92
N ILE A 139 2.51 9.34 -3.65
CA ILE A 139 1.14 8.81 -3.57
C ILE A 139 0.37 9.47 -2.43
N GLY A 140 1.01 9.67 -1.27
CA GLY A 140 0.46 10.36 -0.11
C GLY A 140 -0.03 11.76 -0.47
N PHE A 141 0.84 12.58 -1.08
CA PHE A 141 0.47 13.93 -1.51
C PHE A 141 -0.60 13.92 -2.60
N LEU A 142 -0.46 13.09 -3.63
CA LEU A 142 -1.43 13.00 -4.71
C LEU A 142 -2.82 12.63 -4.18
N GLY A 143 -2.91 11.63 -3.29
CA GLY A 143 -4.17 11.23 -2.66
C GLY A 143 -4.81 12.35 -1.85
N LEU A 144 -4.02 13.11 -1.09
CA LEU A 144 -4.51 14.22 -0.28
C LEU A 144 -5.02 15.39 -1.14
N VAL A 145 -4.26 15.76 -2.17
CA VAL A 145 -4.64 16.82 -3.12
C VAL A 145 -5.93 16.44 -3.84
N LEU A 146 -6.03 15.21 -4.36
CA LEU A 146 -7.24 14.73 -5.00
C LEU A 146 -8.42 14.71 -4.03
N ALA A 147 -8.22 14.30 -2.78
CA ALA A 147 -9.30 14.35 -1.78
C ALA A 147 -9.83 15.78 -1.58
N GLN A 148 -8.96 16.77 -1.44
CA GLN A 148 -9.37 18.18 -1.29
C GLN A 148 -10.09 18.71 -2.55
N LEU A 149 -9.64 18.33 -3.75
CA LEU A 149 -10.30 18.71 -5.00
C LEU A 149 -11.72 18.12 -5.07
N PHE A 150 -11.87 16.84 -4.73
CA PHE A 150 -13.19 16.20 -4.70
C PHE A 150 -14.11 16.79 -3.63
N GLU A 151 -13.60 17.13 -2.45
CA GLU A 151 -14.41 17.81 -1.41
C GLU A 151 -14.97 19.14 -1.90
N LYS A 152 -14.12 19.97 -2.53
CA LYS A 152 -14.56 21.24 -3.13
C LYS A 152 -15.56 21.03 -4.25
N ALA A 153 -15.31 20.07 -5.15
CA ALA A 153 -16.21 19.78 -6.27
C ALA A 153 -17.59 19.28 -5.80
N ILE A 154 -17.61 18.46 -4.73
CA ILE A 154 -18.87 17.98 -4.12
C ILE A 154 -19.63 19.14 -3.48
N ALA A 155 -18.95 20.02 -2.73
CA ALA A 155 -19.58 21.18 -2.10
C ALA A 155 -20.24 22.12 -3.13
N ILE A 156 -19.54 22.42 -4.24
CA ILE A 156 -20.09 23.23 -5.34
C ILE A 156 -21.31 22.56 -5.96
N LYS A 157 -21.28 21.24 -6.16
CA LYS A 157 -22.42 20.50 -6.70
C LYS A 157 -23.62 20.56 -5.74
N GLU A 158 -23.39 20.36 -4.44
CA GLU A 158 -24.45 20.37 -3.43
C GLU A 158 -25.10 21.75 -3.28
N GLU A 159 -24.33 22.83 -3.43
CA GLU A 159 -24.86 24.21 -3.45
C GLU A 159 -25.75 24.43 -4.68
N ASN A 160 -25.30 24.03 -5.86
CA ASN A 160 -26.09 24.13 -7.09
C ASN A 160 -27.40 23.31 -7.00
N ASP A 161 -27.35 22.09 -6.47
CA ASP A 161 -28.53 21.24 -6.31
C ASP A 161 -29.55 21.82 -5.30
N LYS A 162 -29.16 22.72 -4.38
CA LYS A 162 -30.04 23.39 -3.41
C LYS A 162 -30.72 24.66 -3.92
N THR A 163 -30.26 25.21 -5.05
CA THR A 163 -30.71 26.51 -5.56
C THR A 163 -31.70 26.38 -6.72
N ILE A 164 -31.92 25.15 -7.22
CA ILE A 164 -32.84 24.81 -8.32
C ILE A 164 -34.18 24.30 -7.77
#